data_AF-A0A370HSP0-F1
#
_entry.id   AF-A0A370HSP0-F1
#
_cell.length_a   1.000
_cell.length_b   1.000
_cell.length_c   1.000
_cell.angle_alpha   90.00
_cell.angle_beta   90.00
_cell.angle_gamma   90.00
#
_symmetry.space_group_name_H-M   'P 1'
#
loop_
_entity.id
_entity.type
_entity.pdbx_description
1 polymer ?
#
loop_
_entity_poly.entity_id
_entity_poly.type
_entity_poly.pdbx_seq_one_letter_code
_entity_poly.pdbx_strand_id
1 'polypeptide(L)'
;MDQELWCPLESSVHPMLEVMEAESIWWLDRHRVLPVGRLPAFRAGSPAALGSYTYPRGTLAGTQLASDFITWLFAFDDLYCDGNRIGSDPVEFSAVVGDLIQVLEAPESVNSHELPVARALRDLHRRVGESSSAVQCRRWADDTEKYLLAKLWEAGRRRAESLPPLASYVHMRRLGGANIACLMLTDISLGREVPAEVMCARRMTELVRAAADLADLDNDLLSYARESGPDEEFPINGVTAAAQHGARDTAEAVARVLEFRNTRMRTLLEISAHFAESPDSPAAECGQVTKPSPSTSLTRSSSGPPLSKTRSRRSSSWVSAGSQTATAVTGPSPIRTRSPCAGRELRNPSGSRSSEIICPSSGSRCGRTAIGDESVMTTPDLGREPHHLPLSNARRAAAAGSRRLSNNLPL
;
A
#
# COMPACT_ATOMS: atom_id res chain seq x y z
N MET A 1 -8.79 15.93 -23.32
CA MET A 1 -8.01 17.05 -22.76
C MET A 1 -6.66 16.47 -22.40
N ASP A 2 -5.63 16.76 -23.18
CA ASP A 2 -4.25 16.43 -22.84
C ASP A 2 -3.75 17.48 -21.86
N GLN A 3 -4.27 17.43 -20.63
CA GLN A 3 -3.76 18.26 -19.56
C GLN A 3 -2.60 17.52 -18.91
N GLU A 4 -1.39 17.92 -19.26
CA GLU A 4 -0.19 17.40 -18.62
C GLU A 4 -0.22 17.75 -17.13
N LEU A 5 -0.07 16.73 -16.28
CA LEU A 5 -0.06 16.90 -14.84
C LEU A 5 1.22 17.64 -14.42
N TRP A 6 1.09 18.69 -13.62
CA TRP A 6 2.25 19.49 -13.19
C TRP A 6 3.20 18.66 -12.31
N CYS A 7 4.38 18.30 -12.82
CA CYS A 7 5.37 17.54 -12.05
C CYS A 7 6.79 18.11 -12.28
N PRO A 8 7.30 18.92 -11.34
CA PRO A 8 8.60 19.58 -11.47
C PRO A 8 9.79 18.68 -11.10
N LEU A 9 9.55 17.40 -10.80
CA LEU A 9 10.59 16.45 -10.44
C LEU A 9 11.31 15.94 -11.69
N GLU A 10 12.62 15.73 -11.59
CA GLU A 10 13.40 15.09 -12.64
C GLU A 10 13.15 13.59 -12.66
N SER A 11 13.31 13.00 -13.85
CA SER A 11 13.11 11.57 -13.97
C SER A 11 14.35 10.71 -13.85
N SER A 12 14.20 9.54 -13.22
CA SER A 12 15.24 8.53 -13.06
C SER A 12 14.67 7.12 -13.19
N VAL A 13 15.53 6.19 -13.58
CA VAL A 13 15.22 4.76 -13.74
C VAL A 13 16.43 3.93 -13.33
N HIS A 14 16.19 2.79 -12.69
CA HIS A 14 17.24 1.85 -12.36
C HIS A 14 17.89 1.29 -13.64
N PRO A 15 19.23 1.23 -13.73
CA PRO A 15 19.93 0.80 -14.95
C PRO A 15 19.63 -0.65 -15.36
N MET A 16 19.19 -1.48 -14.42
CA MET A 16 18.86 -2.90 -14.65
C MET A 16 17.36 -3.15 -14.89
N LEU A 17 16.60 -2.13 -15.34
CA LEU A 17 15.15 -2.21 -15.62
C LEU A 17 14.72 -3.52 -16.29
N GLU A 18 15.32 -3.83 -17.44
CA GLU A 18 14.91 -4.98 -18.27
C GLU A 18 15.10 -6.32 -17.55
N VAL A 19 16.20 -6.44 -16.79
CA VAL A 19 16.49 -7.64 -15.99
C VAL A 19 15.46 -7.78 -14.87
N MET A 20 15.22 -6.70 -14.13
CA MET A 20 14.31 -6.76 -12.98
C MET A 20 12.85 -6.98 -13.38
N GLU A 21 12.43 -6.43 -14.53
CA GLU A 21 11.11 -6.69 -15.10
C GLU A 21 10.95 -8.18 -15.45
N ALA A 22 11.95 -8.78 -16.10
CA ALA A 22 11.92 -10.20 -16.45
C ALA A 22 11.87 -11.10 -15.21
N GLU A 23 12.72 -10.83 -14.21
CA GLU A 23 12.77 -11.60 -12.97
C GLU A 23 11.49 -11.50 -12.14
N SER A 24 10.87 -10.32 -12.07
CA SER A 24 9.61 -10.15 -11.31
C SER A 24 8.46 -10.93 -11.95
N ILE A 25 8.40 -10.94 -13.29
CA ILE A 25 7.40 -11.72 -14.03
C ILE A 25 7.65 -13.22 -13.85
N TRP A 26 8.90 -13.65 -13.88
CA TRP A 26 9.27 -15.05 -13.63
C TRP A 26 8.93 -15.47 -12.19
N TRP A 27 9.24 -14.63 -11.21
CA TRP A 27 8.91 -14.85 -9.80
C TRP A 27 7.40 -15.02 -9.61
N LEU A 28 6.58 -14.13 -10.18
CA LEU A 28 5.12 -14.20 -10.09
C LEU A 28 4.56 -15.50 -10.69
N ASP A 29 5.08 -15.91 -11.86
CA ASP A 29 4.69 -17.14 -12.54
C ASP A 29 5.07 -18.39 -11.73
N ARG A 30 6.27 -18.41 -11.14
CA ARG A 30 6.73 -19.48 -10.25
C ARG A 30 5.81 -19.68 -9.05
N HIS A 31 5.28 -18.59 -8.47
CA HIS A 31 4.32 -18.65 -7.37
C HIS A 31 2.90 -19.03 -7.82
N ARG A 32 2.64 -19.06 -9.14
CA ARG A 32 1.34 -19.39 -9.75
C ARG A 32 0.21 -18.50 -9.26
N VAL A 33 0.52 -17.22 -9.03
CA VAL A 33 -0.47 -16.24 -8.54
C VAL A 33 -1.56 -16.02 -9.58
N LEU A 34 -1.17 -15.83 -10.84
CA LEU A 34 -2.09 -15.61 -11.94
C LEU A 34 -2.61 -16.93 -12.51
N PRO A 35 -3.90 -17.02 -12.89
CA PRO A 35 -4.43 -18.14 -13.66
C PRO A 35 -3.70 -18.30 -15.01
N VAL A 36 -3.69 -19.54 -15.51
CA VAL A 36 -3.10 -19.89 -16.80
C VAL A 36 -3.64 -18.97 -17.90
N GLY A 37 -2.74 -18.42 -18.72
CA GLY A 37 -3.08 -17.55 -19.85
C GLY A 37 -3.25 -16.07 -19.52
N ARG A 38 -3.27 -15.66 -18.25
CA ARG A 38 -3.36 -14.23 -17.87
C ARG A 38 -2.00 -13.50 -17.86
N LEU A 39 -0.89 -14.23 -17.73
CA LEU A 39 0.45 -13.64 -17.63
C LEU A 39 0.81 -12.69 -18.80
N PRO A 40 0.52 -12.99 -20.08
CA PRO A 40 0.83 -12.06 -21.18
C PRO A 40 0.10 -10.72 -21.08
N ALA A 41 -1.19 -10.73 -20.71
CA ALA A 41 -2.00 -9.52 -20.56
C ALA A 41 -1.56 -8.69 -19.34
N PHE A 42 -1.16 -9.38 -18.26
CA PHE A 42 -0.57 -8.78 -17.06
C PHE A 42 0.79 -8.15 -17.35
N ARG A 43 1.68 -8.84 -18.08
CA ARG A 43 2.99 -8.31 -18.48
C ARG A 43 2.88 -7.08 -19.37
N ALA A 44 1.89 -7.02 -20.26
CA ALA A 44 1.62 -5.82 -21.05
C ALA A 44 1.35 -4.58 -20.17
N GLY A 45 0.92 -4.82 -18.91
CA GLY A 45 0.83 -3.92 -17.75
C GLY A 45 2.10 -3.15 -17.40
N SER A 46 3.26 -3.76 -17.65
CA SER A 46 4.56 -3.39 -17.09
C SER A 46 4.55 -3.06 -15.59
N PRO A 47 3.84 -3.82 -14.72
CA PRO A 47 3.81 -3.53 -13.28
C PRO A 47 5.19 -3.68 -12.64
N ALA A 48 6.00 -4.62 -13.12
CA ALA A 48 7.35 -4.84 -12.64
C ALA A 48 8.33 -3.71 -13.02
N ALA A 49 8.13 -3.06 -14.16
CA ALA A 49 8.94 -1.91 -14.56
C ALA A 49 8.80 -0.74 -13.59
N LEU A 50 7.62 -0.57 -12.97
CA LEU A 50 7.34 0.49 -12.01
C LEU A 50 8.35 0.48 -10.86
N GLY A 51 8.70 -0.69 -10.31
CA GLY A 51 9.69 -0.78 -9.24
C GLY A 51 11.06 -0.21 -9.63
N SER A 52 11.47 -0.31 -10.89
CA SER A 52 12.73 0.28 -11.37
C SER A 52 12.70 1.80 -11.38
N TYR A 53 11.54 2.39 -11.59
CA TYR A 53 11.37 3.83 -11.57
C TYR A 53 11.10 4.38 -10.16
N THR A 54 10.53 3.54 -9.28
CA THR A 54 10.34 3.84 -7.86
C THR A 54 11.64 3.70 -7.07
N TYR A 55 12.53 2.76 -7.39
CA TYR A 55 13.80 2.60 -6.66
C TYR A 55 14.99 2.69 -7.61
N PRO A 56 15.18 3.83 -8.29
CA PRO A 56 16.14 3.96 -9.38
C PRO A 56 17.60 3.80 -8.94
N ARG A 57 17.86 3.90 -7.63
CA ARG A 57 19.21 3.93 -7.05
C ARG A 57 19.34 2.97 -5.87
N GLY A 58 18.35 2.11 -5.68
CA GLY A 58 18.46 0.97 -4.77
C GLY A 58 19.53 -0.01 -5.26
N THR A 59 19.95 -0.88 -4.36
CA THR A 59 20.76 -2.05 -4.71
C THR A 59 19.96 -2.98 -5.63
N LEU A 60 20.64 -3.77 -6.47
CA LEU A 60 19.95 -4.73 -7.35
C LEU A 60 19.01 -5.65 -6.56
N ALA A 61 19.47 -6.22 -5.45
CA ALA A 61 18.67 -7.13 -4.63
C ALA A 61 17.46 -6.42 -3.98
N GLY A 62 17.69 -5.23 -3.42
CA GLY A 62 16.65 -4.45 -2.76
C GLY A 62 15.59 -3.91 -3.73
N THR A 63 16.00 -3.40 -4.88
CA THR A 63 15.07 -2.95 -5.93
C THR A 63 14.32 -4.11 -6.57
N GLN A 64 14.95 -5.28 -6.74
CA GLN A 64 14.26 -6.50 -7.20
C GLN A 64 13.15 -6.89 -6.21
N LEU A 65 13.45 -6.94 -4.91
CA LEU A 65 12.46 -7.26 -3.88
C LEU A 65 11.26 -6.30 -3.92
N ALA A 66 11.52 -5.00 -4.03
CA ALA A 66 10.45 -4.01 -4.09
C ALA A 66 9.65 -4.08 -5.41
N SER A 67 10.30 -4.44 -6.52
CA SER A 67 9.63 -4.69 -7.81
C SER A 67 8.73 -5.93 -7.75
N ASP A 68 9.15 -6.98 -7.05
CA ASP A 68 8.33 -8.18 -6.83
C ASP A 68 7.12 -7.87 -5.96
N PHE A 69 7.28 -7.04 -4.92
CA PHE A 69 6.15 -6.59 -4.09
C PHE A 69 5.14 -5.75 -4.88
N ILE A 70 5.60 -4.80 -5.70
CA ILE A 70 4.72 -4.05 -6.60
C ILE A 70 4.00 -5.00 -7.56
N THR A 71 4.73 -5.94 -8.17
CA THR A 71 4.16 -6.95 -9.06
C THR A 71 3.09 -7.79 -8.35
N TRP A 72 3.30 -8.16 -7.10
CA TRP A 72 2.32 -8.85 -6.26
C TRP A 72 1.08 -7.99 -6.00
N LEU A 73 1.24 -6.70 -5.67
CA LEU A 73 0.12 -5.77 -5.46
C LEU A 73 -0.79 -5.69 -6.67
N PHE A 74 -0.22 -5.54 -7.87
CA PHE A 74 -0.98 -5.53 -9.12
C PHE A 74 -1.73 -6.86 -9.36
N ALA A 75 -1.07 -7.99 -9.10
CA ALA A 75 -1.69 -9.30 -9.29
C ALA A 75 -2.83 -9.53 -8.29
N PHE A 76 -2.65 -9.12 -7.03
CA PHE A 76 -3.70 -9.19 -6.01
C PHE A 76 -4.90 -8.30 -6.37
N ASP A 77 -4.66 -7.05 -6.76
CA ASP A 77 -5.71 -6.10 -7.13
C ASP A 77 -6.52 -6.59 -8.34
N ASP A 78 -5.85 -7.08 -9.40
CA ASP A 78 -6.48 -7.68 -10.59
C ASP A 78 -7.35 -8.91 -10.29
N LEU A 79 -6.99 -9.70 -9.27
CA LEU A 79 -7.65 -10.97 -8.97
C LEU A 79 -8.76 -10.84 -7.93
N TYR A 80 -8.61 -9.93 -6.98
CA TYR A 80 -9.43 -9.90 -5.77
C TYR A 80 -10.11 -8.56 -5.51
N CYS A 81 -9.65 -7.45 -6.11
CA CYS A 81 -10.23 -6.12 -5.87
C CYS A 81 -11.11 -5.65 -7.04
N ASP A 82 -10.60 -5.77 -8.26
CA ASP A 82 -11.18 -5.12 -9.44
C ASP A 82 -12.07 -6.05 -10.26
N GLY A 83 -13.26 -5.56 -10.64
CA GLY A 83 -14.11 -6.13 -11.69
C GLY A 83 -14.49 -7.60 -11.49
N ASN A 84 -14.50 -8.06 -10.24
CA ASN A 84 -14.77 -9.46 -9.89
C ASN A 84 -15.68 -9.58 -8.67
N ARG A 85 -16.39 -10.71 -8.60
CA ARG A 85 -17.38 -10.99 -7.54
C ARG A 85 -16.80 -10.90 -6.13
N ILE A 86 -15.55 -11.29 -5.92
CA ILE A 86 -14.91 -11.29 -4.60
C ILE A 86 -14.70 -9.83 -4.14
N GLY A 87 -14.14 -8.98 -5.00
CA GLY A 87 -13.85 -7.58 -4.70
C GLY A 87 -15.07 -6.69 -4.45
N SER A 88 -16.26 -7.21 -4.74
CA SER A 88 -17.57 -6.56 -4.55
C SER A 88 -18.43 -7.23 -3.46
N ASP A 89 -17.97 -8.33 -2.89
CA ASP A 89 -18.55 -8.97 -1.70
C ASP A 89 -17.61 -8.80 -0.50
N PRO A 90 -17.83 -7.79 0.37
CA PRO A 90 -16.99 -7.55 1.53
C PRO A 90 -16.87 -8.76 2.47
N VAL A 91 -17.88 -9.63 2.52
CA VAL A 91 -17.86 -10.80 3.40
C VAL A 91 -16.87 -11.83 2.86
N GLU A 92 -16.98 -12.18 1.59
CA GLU A 92 -16.04 -13.12 0.98
C GLU A 92 -14.62 -12.55 0.92
N PHE A 93 -14.49 -11.26 0.59
CA PHE A 93 -13.19 -10.62 0.53
C PHE A 93 -12.50 -10.57 1.90
N SER A 94 -13.26 -10.43 2.99
CA SER A 94 -12.70 -10.44 4.35
C SER A 94 -11.98 -11.75 4.70
N ALA A 95 -12.39 -12.89 4.13
CA ALA A 95 -11.71 -14.16 4.33
C ALA A 95 -10.31 -14.17 3.66
N VAL A 96 -10.22 -13.67 2.42
CA VAL A 96 -8.94 -13.52 1.70
C VAL A 96 -8.02 -12.55 2.44
N VAL A 97 -8.56 -11.41 2.88
CA VAL A 97 -7.80 -10.42 3.66
C VAL A 97 -7.30 -11.04 4.98
N GLY A 98 -8.13 -11.81 5.69
CA GLY A 98 -7.73 -12.51 6.91
C GLY A 98 -6.56 -13.47 6.71
N ASP A 99 -6.59 -14.27 5.64
CA ASP A 99 -5.47 -15.17 5.29
C ASP A 99 -4.17 -14.40 5.03
N LEU A 100 -4.26 -13.26 4.34
CA LEU A 100 -3.09 -12.42 4.04
C LEU A 100 -2.54 -11.71 5.29
N ILE A 101 -3.41 -11.26 6.20
CA ILE A 101 -2.98 -10.68 7.49
C ILE A 101 -2.28 -11.74 8.33
N GLN A 102 -2.79 -12.98 8.37
CA GLN A 102 -2.12 -14.08 9.06
C GLN A 102 -0.69 -14.31 8.54
N VAL A 103 -0.46 -14.18 7.23
CA VAL A 103 0.89 -14.28 6.65
C VAL A 103 1.83 -13.19 7.21
N LEU A 104 1.33 -11.96 7.38
CA LEU A 104 2.11 -10.84 7.88
C LEU A 104 2.39 -10.94 9.39
N GLU A 105 1.44 -11.46 10.17
CA GLU A 105 1.58 -11.62 11.62
C GLU A 105 2.38 -12.87 12.01
N ALA A 106 2.21 -13.96 11.26
CA ALA A 106 2.77 -15.28 11.56
C ALA A 106 3.30 -15.95 10.27
N PRO A 107 4.40 -15.46 9.68
CA PRO A 107 4.96 -15.96 8.43
C PRO A 107 5.44 -17.43 8.51
N GLU A 108 5.66 -17.96 9.70
CA GLU A 108 6.02 -19.38 9.92
C GLU A 108 4.80 -20.31 9.97
N SER A 109 3.59 -19.75 10.12
CA SER A 109 2.35 -20.53 10.13
C SER A 109 1.96 -20.91 8.69
N VAL A 110 2.33 -22.13 8.28
CA VAL A 110 2.02 -22.66 6.95
C VAL A 110 0.68 -23.39 6.94
N ASN A 111 -0.21 -22.98 6.04
CA ASN A 111 -1.46 -23.67 5.75
C ASN A 111 -1.31 -24.54 4.49
N SER A 112 -1.67 -25.82 4.55
CA SER A 112 -1.58 -26.74 3.41
C SER A 112 -2.49 -26.37 2.22
N HIS A 113 -3.48 -25.50 2.45
CA HIS A 113 -4.42 -25.01 1.44
C HIS A 113 -4.25 -23.52 1.13
N GLU A 114 -3.07 -22.96 1.40
CA GLU A 114 -2.78 -21.54 1.20
C GLU A 114 -2.96 -21.10 -0.27
N LEU A 115 -3.69 -19.98 -0.45
CA LEU A 115 -3.88 -19.32 -1.72
C LEU A 115 -2.52 -18.96 -2.37
N PRO A 116 -2.36 -19.06 -3.71
CA PRO A 116 -1.13 -18.66 -4.39
C PRO A 116 -0.65 -17.24 -4.05
N VAL A 117 -1.57 -16.30 -3.90
CA VAL A 117 -1.26 -14.92 -3.53
C VAL A 117 -0.71 -14.82 -2.10
N ALA A 118 -1.21 -15.61 -1.15
CA ALA A 118 -0.72 -15.65 0.23
C ALA A 118 0.68 -16.28 0.32
N ARG A 119 0.92 -17.37 -0.42
CA ARG A 119 2.24 -17.98 -0.53
C ARG A 119 3.29 -17.05 -1.14
N ALA A 120 2.90 -16.25 -2.13
CA ALA A 120 3.77 -15.24 -2.71
C ALA A 120 4.07 -14.11 -1.70
N LEU A 121 3.08 -13.66 -0.93
CA LEU A 121 3.27 -12.68 0.14
C LEU A 121 4.21 -13.21 1.24
N ARG A 122 4.12 -14.50 1.57
CA ARG A 122 5.00 -15.15 2.55
C ARG A 122 6.45 -15.18 2.10
N ASP A 123 6.70 -15.47 0.82
CA ASP A 123 8.05 -15.38 0.24
C ASP A 123 8.60 -13.94 0.31
N LEU A 124 7.76 -12.95 -0.02
CA LEU A 124 8.13 -11.54 0.11
C LEU A 124 8.46 -11.18 1.57
N HIS A 125 7.62 -11.59 2.52
CA HIS A 125 7.86 -11.35 3.94
C HIS A 125 9.20 -11.96 4.41
N ARG A 126 9.49 -13.21 4.02
CA ARG A 126 10.78 -13.85 4.31
C ARG A 126 11.94 -13.05 3.74
N ARG A 127 11.87 -12.64 2.47
CA ARG A 127 12.93 -11.88 1.79
C ARG A 127 13.13 -10.48 2.37
N VAL A 128 12.05 -9.82 2.80
CA VAL A 128 12.12 -8.56 3.55
C VAL A 128 12.89 -8.78 4.84
N GLY A 129 12.51 -9.79 5.64
CA GLY A 129 13.19 -10.13 6.89
C GLY A 129 14.68 -10.48 6.72
N GLU A 130 15.07 -11.09 5.60
CA GLU A 130 16.47 -11.39 5.26
C GLU A 130 17.27 -10.14 4.84
N SER A 131 16.59 -9.10 4.36
CA SER A 131 17.22 -7.92 3.74
C SER A 131 17.12 -6.66 4.61
N SER A 132 16.52 -6.75 5.80
CA SER A 132 16.19 -5.59 6.62
C SER A 132 16.37 -5.84 8.11
N SER A 133 16.34 -4.78 8.92
CA SER A 133 16.17 -4.92 10.37
C SER A 133 14.77 -5.43 10.71
N ALA A 134 14.59 -5.94 11.94
CA ALA A 134 13.27 -6.33 12.44
C ALA A 134 12.29 -5.15 12.48
N VAL A 135 12.79 -3.93 12.71
CA VAL A 135 11.98 -2.70 12.72
C VAL A 135 11.51 -2.38 11.31
N GLN A 136 12.40 -2.42 10.31
CA GLN A 136 12.04 -2.21 8.91
C GLN A 136 11.00 -3.23 8.42
N CYS A 137 11.22 -4.52 8.72
CA CYS A 137 10.30 -5.59 8.37
C CYS A 137 8.91 -5.35 8.99
N ARG A 138 8.87 -4.97 10.28
CA ARG A 138 7.61 -4.67 10.97
C ARG A 138 6.88 -3.48 10.37
N ARG A 139 7.58 -2.39 10.06
CA ARG A 139 6.96 -1.20 9.43
C ARG A 139 6.32 -1.55 8.08
N TRP A 140 7.03 -2.30 7.24
CA TRP A 140 6.49 -2.75 5.95
C TRP A 140 5.26 -3.67 6.13
N ALA A 141 5.32 -4.62 7.07
CA ALA A 141 4.20 -5.51 7.36
C ALA A 141 2.96 -4.73 7.87
N ASP A 142 3.15 -3.82 8.82
CA ASP A 142 2.08 -2.99 9.39
C ASP A 142 1.40 -2.11 8.31
N ASP A 143 2.15 -1.52 7.38
CA ASP A 143 1.57 -0.72 6.29
C ASP A 143 0.94 -1.58 5.18
N THR A 144 1.43 -2.80 4.96
CA THR A 144 0.80 -3.78 4.08
C THR A 144 -0.54 -4.26 4.66
N GLU A 145 -0.62 -4.49 5.97
CA GLU A 145 -1.88 -4.80 6.67
C GLU A 145 -2.91 -3.67 6.51
N LYS A 146 -2.51 -2.42 6.75
CA LYS A 146 -3.38 -1.24 6.54
C LYS A 146 -3.90 -1.16 5.11
N TYR A 147 -3.07 -1.49 4.12
CA TYR A 147 -3.49 -1.58 2.73
C TYR A 147 -4.59 -2.62 2.52
N LEU A 148 -4.41 -3.83 3.03
CA LEU A 148 -5.40 -4.90 2.90
C LEU A 148 -6.74 -4.54 3.56
N LEU A 149 -6.70 -3.94 4.76
CA LEU A 149 -7.88 -3.45 5.45
C LEU A 149 -8.56 -2.30 4.69
N ALA A 150 -7.79 -1.41 4.07
CA ALA A 150 -8.34 -0.34 3.24
C ALA A 150 -8.99 -0.89 1.96
N LYS A 151 -8.45 -1.95 1.36
CA LYS A 151 -9.12 -2.65 0.24
C LYS A 151 -10.46 -3.25 0.66
N LEU A 152 -10.55 -3.81 1.86
CA LEU A 152 -11.85 -4.26 2.40
C LEU A 152 -12.83 -3.10 2.58
N TRP A 153 -12.36 -1.92 3.00
CA TRP A 153 -13.18 -0.71 3.02
C TRP A 153 -13.65 -0.31 1.61
N GLU A 154 -12.79 -0.37 0.58
CA GLU A 154 -13.18 -0.08 -0.81
C GLU A 154 -14.27 -1.02 -1.32
N ALA A 155 -14.19 -2.32 -0.99
CA ALA A 155 -15.24 -3.28 -1.34
C ALA A 155 -16.60 -2.89 -0.71
N GLY A 156 -16.58 -2.44 0.56
CA GLY A 156 -17.77 -1.91 1.22
C GLY A 156 -18.33 -0.66 0.54
N ARG A 157 -17.44 0.22 0.05
CA ARG A 157 -17.83 1.44 -0.69
C ARG A 157 -18.41 1.14 -2.06
N ARG A 158 -17.86 0.16 -2.79
CA ARG A 158 -18.43 -0.34 -4.06
C ARG A 158 -19.84 -0.87 -3.85
N ARG A 159 -20.03 -1.75 -2.85
CA ARG A 159 -21.34 -2.30 -2.51
C ARG A 159 -22.37 -1.23 -2.10
N ALA A 160 -21.93 -0.16 -1.44
CA ALA A 160 -22.78 0.94 -1.03
C ALA A 160 -22.96 2.03 -2.10
N GLU A 161 -22.23 1.95 -3.21
CA GLU A 161 -22.16 2.95 -4.28
C GLU A 161 -21.97 4.39 -3.77
N SER A 162 -21.16 4.54 -2.71
CA SER A 162 -21.04 5.80 -1.98
C SER A 162 -19.64 6.01 -1.44
N LEU A 163 -19.06 7.16 -1.79
CA LEU A 163 -17.80 7.66 -1.26
C LEU A 163 -18.03 8.78 -0.24
N PRO A 164 -17.13 8.95 0.73
CA PRO A 164 -17.13 10.12 1.61
C PRO A 164 -16.65 11.38 0.85
N PRO A 165 -16.77 12.58 1.44
CA PRO A 165 -16.21 13.81 0.87
C PRO A 165 -14.73 13.66 0.52
N LEU A 166 -14.27 14.38 -0.51
CA LEU A 166 -12.92 14.25 -1.08
C LEU A 166 -11.79 14.21 -0.03
N ALA A 167 -11.81 15.09 0.97
CA ALA A 167 -10.78 15.12 2.02
C ALA A 167 -10.74 13.82 2.86
N SER A 168 -11.92 13.28 3.22
CA SER A 168 -12.04 12.01 3.94
C SER A 168 -11.71 10.82 3.05
N TYR A 169 -12.08 10.89 1.76
CA TYR A 169 -11.70 9.89 0.76
C TYR A 169 -10.17 9.79 0.63
N VAL A 170 -9.47 10.92 0.47
CA VAL A 170 -8.00 10.96 0.36
C VAL A 170 -7.33 10.29 1.56
N HIS A 171 -7.88 10.46 2.77
CA HIS A 171 -7.33 9.80 3.96
C HIS A 171 -7.36 8.27 3.86
N MET A 172 -8.50 7.70 3.44
CA MET A 172 -8.64 6.25 3.27
C MET A 172 -7.87 5.75 2.04
N ARG A 173 -7.91 6.51 0.95
CA ARG A 173 -7.22 6.20 -0.30
C ARG A 173 -5.71 6.05 -0.11
N ARG A 174 -5.12 6.90 0.73
CA ARG A 174 -3.70 6.82 1.15
C ARG A 174 -3.32 5.46 1.72
N LEU A 175 -4.24 4.80 2.42
CA LEU A 175 -4.04 3.45 2.94
C LEU A 175 -4.27 2.42 1.83
N GLY A 176 -5.34 2.58 1.03
CA GLY A 176 -5.74 1.66 -0.03
C GLY A 176 -4.82 1.65 -1.27
N GLY A 177 -3.97 2.65 -1.45
CA GLY A 177 -3.04 2.74 -2.58
C GLY A 177 -1.80 1.86 -2.51
N ALA A 178 -1.52 1.25 -1.35
CA ALA A 178 -0.26 0.56 -1.03
C ALA A 178 1.02 1.43 -1.15
N ASN A 179 0.90 2.70 -1.53
CA ASN A 179 2.03 3.59 -1.75
C ASN A 179 2.89 3.78 -0.49
N ILE A 180 2.28 3.83 0.71
CA ILE A 180 3.04 3.87 1.97
C ILE A 180 3.84 2.58 2.17
N ALA A 181 3.24 1.41 1.93
CA ALA A 181 3.93 0.13 2.05
C ALA A 181 5.12 0.03 1.08
N CYS A 182 4.96 0.52 -0.16
CA CYS A 182 6.06 0.67 -1.11
C CYS A 182 7.13 1.65 -0.58
N LEU A 183 6.75 2.80 -0.05
CA LEU A 183 7.71 3.76 0.51
C LEU A 183 8.51 3.17 1.70
N MET A 184 7.93 2.27 2.49
CA MET A 184 8.64 1.55 3.56
C MET A 184 9.74 0.61 3.04
N LEU A 185 9.70 0.20 1.77
CA LEU A 185 10.79 -0.54 1.14
C LEU A 185 11.93 0.35 0.64
N THR A 186 11.81 1.68 0.72
CA THR A 186 12.82 2.59 0.16
C THR A 186 14.17 2.43 0.84
N ASP A 187 14.22 2.41 2.18
CA ASP A 187 15.49 2.29 2.90
C ASP A 187 16.05 0.86 2.82
N ILE A 188 15.19 -0.16 2.84
CA ILE A 188 15.54 -1.55 2.53
C ILE A 188 16.18 -1.66 1.14
N SER A 189 15.59 -1.01 0.12
CA SER A 189 16.11 -1.07 -1.25
C SER A 189 17.53 -0.52 -1.34
N LEU A 190 17.84 0.47 -0.51
CA LEU A 190 19.14 1.14 -0.40
C LEU A 190 20.12 0.39 0.52
N GLY A 191 19.71 -0.73 1.13
CA GLY A 191 20.55 -1.54 2.02
C GLY A 191 20.91 -0.83 3.33
N ARG A 192 20.00 0.01 3.84
CA ARG A 192 20.22 0.80 5.07
C ARG A 192 18.92 1.01 5.84
N GLU A 193 19.02 1.54 7.04
CA GLU A 193 17.87 1.88 7.87
C GLU A 193 17.85 3.37 8.19
N VAL A 194 16.71 4.01 7.99
CA VAL A 194 16.50 5.39 8.43
C VAL A 194 16.26 5.39 9.96
N PRO A 195 16.96 6.22 10.74
CA PRO A 195 16.80 6.28 12.19
C PRO A 195 15.36 6.56 12.62
N ALA A 196 14.94 5.97 13.75
CA ALA A 196 13.59 6.10 14.26
C ALA A 196 13.23 7.55 14.56
N GLU A 197 14.17 8.35 15.07
CA GLU A 197 13.95 9.78 15.34
C GLU A 197 13.59 10.57 14.08
N VAL A 198 14.17 10.19 12.93
CA VAL A 198 13.86 10.79 11.63
C VAL A 198 12.55 10.24 11.08
N MET A 199 12.36 8.92 11.07
CA MET A 199 11.14 8.28 10.55
C MET A 199 9.88 8.75 11.27
N CYS A 200 9.96 8.95 12.59
CA CYS A 200 8.84 9.41 13.41
C CYS A 200 8.70 10.94 13.44
N ALA A 201 9.62 11.70 12.85
CA ALA A 201 9.55 13.15 12.83
C ALA A 201 8.33 13.61 12.02
N ARG A 202 7.63 14.65 12.52
CA ARG A 202 6.44 15.22 11.86
C ARG A 202 6.66 15.53 10.38
N ARG A 203 7.83 16.06 10.03
CA ARG A 203 8.18 16.40 8.65
C ARG A 203 8.34 15.17 7.76
N MET A 204 8.96 14.10 8.27
CA MET A 204 9.10 12.84 7.53
C MET A 204 7.73 12.19 7.30
N THR A 205 6.90 12.12 8.35
CA THR A 205 5.53 11.62 8.23
C THR A 205 4.73 12.41 7.19
N GLU A 206 4.86 13.74 7.16
CA GLU A 206 4.17 14.58 6.19
C GLU A 206 4.73 14.43 4.76
N LEU A 207 6.04 14.21 4.61
CA LEU A 207 6.67 13.90 3.32
C LEU A 207 6.15 12.59 2.74
N VAL A 208 6.14 11.51 3.54
CA VAL A 208 5.61 10.20 3.15
C VAL A 208 4.14 10.31 2.77
N ARG A 209 3.35 11.06 3.55
CA ARG A 209 1.96 11.34 3.25
C ARG A 209 1.80 12.08 1.92
N ALA A 210 2.52 13.17 1.71
CA ALA A 210 2.44 13.94 0.47
C ALA A 210 2.82 13.10 -0.75
N ALA A 211 3.87 12.29 -0.66
CA ALA A 211 4.28 11.37 -1.73
C ALA A 211 3.20 10.33 -2.06
N ALA A 212 2.60 9.70 -1.04
CA ALA A 212 1.51 8.74 -1.23
C ALA A 212 0.26 9.40 -1.85
N ASP A 213 -0.15 10.57 -1.37
CA ASP A 213 -1.31 11.28 -1.94
C ASP A 213 -1.12 11.63 -3.41
N LEU A 214 0.08 12.05 -3.79
CA LEU A 214 0.40 12.37 -5.18
C LEU A 214 0.24 11.13 -6.06
N ALA A 215 0.84 10.03 -5.65
CA ALA A 215 0.74 8.74 -6.33
C ALA A 215 -0.72 8.29 -6.52
N ASP A 216 -1.50 8.36 -5.44
CA ASP A 216 -2.90 7.94 -5.43
C ASP A 216 -3.79 8.84 -6.29
N LEU A 217 -3.64 10.16 -6.17
CA LEU A 217 -4.50 11.09 -6.91
C LEU A 217 -4.11 11.20 -8.38
N ASP A 218 -2.84 11.03 -8.72
CA ASP A 218 -2.41 10.90 -10.11
C ASP A 218 -2.97 9.63 -10.72
N ASN A 219 -2.99 8.52 -9.97
CA ASN A 219 -3.67 7.32 -10.38
C ASN A 219 -5.14 7.56 -10.64
N ASP A 220 -5.88 8.08 -9.66
CA ASP A 220 -7.31 8.37 -9.76
C ASP A 220 -7.65 9.23 -10.99
N LEU A 221 -6.83 10.25 -11.31
CA LEU A 221 -7.03 11.12 -12.47
C LEU A 221 -6.76 10.40 -13.80
N LEU A 222 -5.68 9.63 -13.88
CA LEU A 222 -5.24 8.96 -15.11
C LEU A 222 -6.04 7.69 -15.41
N SER A 223 -6.59 7.05 -14.38
CA SER A 223 -7.42 5.87 -14.50
C SER A 223 -8.92 6.18 -14.63
N TYR A 224 -9.35 7.40 -14.29
CA TYR A 224 -10.76 7.79 -14.21
C TYR A 224 -11.61 7.35 -15.42
N ALA A 225 -11.13 7.61 -16.64
CA ALA A 225 -11.88 7.30 -17.86
C ALA A 225 -12.11 5.80 -18.08
N ARG A 226 -11.20 4.96 -17.54
CA ARG A 226 -11.34 3.50 -17.55
C ARG A 226 -12.30 3.06 -16.45
N GLU A 227 -12.08 3.52 -15.23
CA GLU A 227 -12.84 3.11 -14.04
C GLU A 227 -14.29 3.58 -14.06
N SER A 228 -14.60 4.65 -14.79
CA SER A 228 -15.96 5.15 -14.98
C SER A 228 -16.60 4.62 -16.27
N GLY A 229 -16.04 3.54 -16.85
CA GLY A 229 -16.56 2.89 -18.03
C GLY A 229 -17.90 2.17 -17.76
N PRO A 230 -18.67 1.84 -18.82
CA PRO A 230 -20.00 1.25 -18.68
C PRO A 230 -20.00 -0.18 -18.12
N ASP A 231 -18.86 -0.86 -18.15
CA ASP A 231 -18.70 -2.25 -17.68
C ASP A 231 -18.20 -2.32 -16.22
N GLU A 232 -17.96 -1.18 -15.56
CA GLU A 232 -17.47 -1.09 -14.18
C GLU A 232 -18.65 -0.92 -13.21
N GLU A 233 -18.59 -1.56 -12.04
CA GLU A 233 -19.68 -1.49 -11.05
C GLU A 233 -19.83 -0.10 -10.43
N PHE A 234 -18.82 0.33 -9.68
CA PHE A 234 -18.78 1.64 -9.05
C PHE A 234 -17.33 2.13 -8.85
N PRO A 235 -16.91 3.23 -9.49
CA PRO A 235 -15.53 3.71 -9.43
C PRO A 235 -15.15 4.27 -8.05
N ILE A 236 -14.10 3.72 -7.46
CA ILE A 236 -13.50 4.22 -6.21
C ILE A 236 -12.32 5.13 -6.57
N ASN A 237 -12.62 6.40 -6.88
CA ASN A 237 -11.62 7.41 -7.15
C ASN A 237 -12.02 8.81 -6.66
N GLY A 238 -11.04 9.70 -6.54
CA GLY A 238 -11.23 11.07 -6.04
C GLY A 238 -12.16 11.92 -6.90
N VAL A 239 -12.24 11.66 -8.21
CA VAL A 239 -13.16 12.37 -9.10
C VAL A 239 -14.61 11.99 -8.78
N THR A 240 -14.89 10.69 -8.58
CA THR A 240 -16.20 10.21 -8.11
C THR A 240 -16.55 10.78 -6.74
N ALA A 241 -15.58 10.82 -5.80
CA ALA A 241 -15.81 11.41 -4.48
C ALA A 241 -16.15 12.91 -4.57
N ALA A 242 -15.44 13.67 -5.41
CA ALA A 242 -15.74 15.08 -5.62
C ALA A 242 -17.10 15.30 -6.32
N ALA A 243 -17.46 14.44 -7.28
CA ALA A 243 -18.74 14.48 -7.98
C ALA A 243 -19.92 14.21 -7.02
N GLN A 244 -19.81 13.23 -6.13
CA GLN A 244 -20.84 12.94 -5.13
C GLN A 244 -21.00 14.04 -4.07
N HIS A 245 -19.97 14.88 -3.87
CA HIS A 245 -19.93 15.90 -2.82
C HIS A 245 -19.78 17.33 -3.38
N GLY A 246 -20.66 17.67 -4.31
CA GLY A 246 -20.98 19.06 -4.67
C GLY A 246 -20.19 19.66 -5.82
N ALA A 247 -19.48 18.88 -6.63
CA ALA A 247 -19.02 19.35 -7.95
C ALA A 247 -20.19 19.37 -8.94
N ARG A 248 -20.31 20.41 -9.76
CA ARG A 248 -21.44 20.57 -10.70
C ARG A 248 -21.34 19.65 -11.91
N ASP A 249 -20.12 19.33 -12.32
CA ASP A 249 -19.81 18.46 -13.45
C ASP A 249 -18.45 17.76 -13.25
N THR A 250 -18.11 16.86 -14.17
CA THR A 250 -16.84 16.11 -14.14
C THR A 250 -15.62 17.03 -14.22
N ALA A 251 -15.71 18.15 -14.95
CA ALA A 251 -14.58 19.07 -15.10
C ALA A 251 -14.27 19.76 -13.76
N GLU A 252 -15.30 20.18 -13.02
CA GLU A 252 -15.13 20.71 -11.67
C GLU A 252 -14.63 19.64 -10.69
N ALA A 253 -15.12 18.40 -10.78
CA ALA A 253 -14.64 17.31 -9.94
C ALA A 253 -13.14 17.05 -10.16
N VAL A 254 -12.70 16.96 -11.43
CA VAL A 254 -11.29 16.85 -11.81
C VAL A 254 -10.47 18.04 -11.30
N ALA A 255 -10.98 19.27 -11.44
CA ALA A 255 -10.30 20.48 -10.96
C ALA A 255 -10.06 20.45 -9.44
N ARG A 256 -11.03 19.99 -8.65
CA ARG A 256 -10.89 19.85 -7.19
C ARG A 256 -9.82 18.82 -6.81
N VAL A 257 -9.77 17.69 -7.51
CA VAL A 257 -8.74 16.66 -7.30
C VAL A 257 -7.36 17.19 -7.68
N LEU A 258 -7.24 17.88 -8.82
CA LEU A 258 -6.00 18.53 -9.26
C LEU A 258 -5.50 19.59 -8.26
N GLU A 259 -6.39 20.40 -7.69
CA GLU A 259 -6.02 21.40 -6.69
C GLU A 259 -5.49 20.75 -5.41
N PHE A 260 -6.15 19.69 -4.93
CA PHE A 260 -5.70 18.92 -3.77
C PHE A 260 -4.30 18.35 -4.03
N ARG A 261 -4.15 17.62 -5.15
CA ARG A 261 -2.92 17.00 -5.60
C ARG A 261 -1.77 18.01 -5.78
N ASN A 262 -2.03 19.16 -6.40
CA ASN A 262 -1.01 20.21 -6.56
C ASN A 262 -0.60 20.83 -5.20
N THR A 263 -1.51 20.89 -4.23
CA THR A 263 -1.15 21.29 -2.86
C THR A 263 -0.20 20.29 -2.22
N ARG A 264 -0.43 18.98 -2.42
CA ARG A 264 0.49 17.93 -1.93
C ARG A 264 1.86 17.99 -2.62
N MET A 265 1.92 18.33 -3.91
CA MET A 265 3.19 18.53 -4.63
C MET A 265 4.00 19.67 -4.01
N ARG A 266 3.37 20.82 -3.70
CA ARG A 266 4.06 21.93 -3.02
C ARG A 266 4.58 21.51 -1.65
N THR A 267 3.75 20.84 -0.84
CA THR A 267 4.17 20.30 0.47
C THR A 267 5.38 19.37 0.35
N LEU A 268 5.35 18.46 -0.64
CA LEU A 268 6.48 17.57 -0.91
C LEU A 268 7.75 18.36 -1.22
N LEU A 269 7.68 19.34 -2.12
CA LEU A 269 8.85 20.13 -2.54
C LEU A 269 9.42 20.96 -1.39
N GLU A 270 8.56 21.59 -0.59
CA GLU A 270 8.96 22.39 0.57
C GLU A 270 9.69 21.54 1.63
N ILE A 271 9.16 20.36 1.95
CA ILE A 271 9.79 19.46 2.94
C ILE A 271 11.07 18.83 2.37
N SER A 272 11.07 18.46 1.10
CA SER A 272 12.24 17.94 0.38
C SER A 272 13.41 18.94 0.41
N ALA A 273 13.13 20.22 0.13
CA ALA A 273 14.11 21.29 0.20
C ALA A 273 14.68 21.46 1.61
N HIS A 274 13.83 21.42 2.64
CA HIS A 274 14.27 21.50 4.04
C HIS A 274 15.24 20.39 4.42
N PHE A 275 15.01 19.15 3.97
CA PHE A 275 15.95 18.06 4.22
C PHE A 275 17.26 18.23 3.44
N ALA A 276 17.21 18.78 2.22
CA ALA A 276 18.40 19.03 1.41
C ALA A 276 19.35 20.11 2.00
N GLU A 277 18.84 21.05 2.81
CA GLU A 277 19.64 22.10 3.47
C GLU A 277 20.62 21.55 4.53
N SER A 278 20.41 20.32 5.02
CA SER A 278 21.27 19.67 6.02
C SER A 278 21.83 18.36 5.48
N PRO A 279 22.71 18.38 4.45
CA PRO A 279 23.15 17.19 3.71
C PRO A 279 23.81 16.12 4.58
N ASP A 280 24.40 16.52 5.71
CA ASP A 280 25.02 15.61 6.68
C ASP A 280 24.01 15.02 7.69
N SER A 281 22.75 15.44 7.64
CA SER A 281 21.69 14.86 8.48
C SER A 281 21.25 13.51 7.92
N PRO A 282 20.89 12.53 8.77
CA PRO A 282 20.34 11.25 8.32
C PRO A 282 19.08 11.37 7.46
N ALA A 283 18.45 12.56 7.42
CA ALA A 283 17.22 12.83 6.71
C ALA A 283 17.41 13.47 5.33
N ALA A 284 18.56 14.08 5.03
CA ALA A 284 18.82 14.72 3.73
C ALA A 284 18.76 13.74 2.55
N GLU A 285 19.22 12.52 2.81
CA GLU A 285 19.22 11.40 1.88
C GLU A 285 17.84 10.76 1.69
N CYS A 286 16.83 11.19 2.45
CA CYS A 286 15.44 10.80 2.28
C CYS A 286 14.63 11.89 1.53
N GLY A 287 15.19 13.09 1.41
CA GLY A 287 14.48 14.29 0.97
C GLY A 287 14.60 14.62 -0.52
N GLN A 288 15.54 14.07 -1.28
CA GLN A 288 15.55 14.34 -2.72
C GLN A 288 14.54 13.42 -3.42
N VAL A 289 13.79 13.93 -4.39
CA VAL A 289 12.65 13.21 -4.92
C VAL A 289 12.73 13.20 -6.45
N THR A 290 12.67 12.02 -7.07
CA THR A 290 12.58 11.89 -8.53
C THR A 290 11.19 11.44 -8.96
N LYS A 291 10.74 11.90 -10.14
CA LYS A 291 9.59 11.27 -10.81
C LYS A 291 10.05 10.00 -11.54
N PRO A 292 9.30 8.93 -11.49
CA PRO A 292 9.43 7.84 -12.45
C PRO A 292 9.13 8.37 -13.89
N SER A 293 9.70 7.86 -14.98
CA SER A 293 9.40 8.37 -16.36
C SER A 293 8.91 7.25 -17.23
N PRO A 294 7.81 7.42 -17.99
CA PRO A 294 7.63 6.61 -19.17
C PRO A 294 8.53 7.20 -20.25
N SER A 295 9.67 6.57 -20.55
CA SER A 295 10.33 6.87 -21.82
C SER A 295 9.42 6.40 -22.95
N THR A 296 8.82 7.37 -23.64
CA THR A 296 8.57 7.40 -25.08
C THR A 296 8.13 6.06 -25.69
N SER A 297 6.81 5.89 -25.87
CA SER A 297 6.24 4.97 -26.87
C SER A 297 6.74 3.52 -26.84
N LEU A 298 6.17 2.70 -25.95
CA LEU A 298 6.05 1.25 -26.17
C LEU A 298 5.00 0.93 -27.25
N THR A 299 5.07 1.61 -28.39
CA THR A 299 4.54 1.11 -29.66
C THR A 299 5.65 0.37 -30.38
N ARG A 300 6.02 -0.82 -29.88
CA ARG A 300 6.73 -1.78 -30.72
C ARG A 300 5.77 -2.21 -31.82
N SER A 301 6.02 -1.71 -33.03
CA SER A 301 5.38 -2.18 -34.25
C SER A 301 5.61 -3.68 -34.37
N SER A 302 4.53 -4.46 -34.30
CA SER A 302 4.50 -5.77 -34.92
C SER A 302 3.24 -5.83 -35.78
N SER A 303 3.45 -5.73 -37.08
CA SER A 303 2.48 -6.03 -38.11
C SER A 303 2.02 -7.49 -37.96
N GLY A 304 0.78 -7.67 -37.51
CA GLY A 304 0.09 -8.97 -37.45
C GLY A 304 -1.43 -8.74 -37.45
N PRO A 305 -2.23 -9.64 -38.06
CA PRO A 305 -3.63 -9.39 -38.36
C PRO A 305 -4.51 -9.38 -37.09
N PRO A 306 -5.74 -8.82 -37.16
CA PRO A 306 -6.48 -8.41 -35.98
C PRO A 306 -7.09 -9.61 -35.26
N LEU A 307 -6.54 -9.95 -34.08
CA LEU A 307 -7.16 -10.85 -33.13
C LEU A 307 -7.77 -10.00 -31.99
N SER A 308 -9.11 -10.08 -31.89
CA SER A 308 -10.02 -9.75 -30.79
C SER A 308 -9.71 -8.58 -29.84
N LYS A 309 -10.75 -7.76 -29.61
CA LYS A 309 -10.91 -6.50 -28.86
C LYS A 309 -10.41 -6.41 -27.39
N THR A 310 -9.47 -7.23 -26.94
CA THR A 310 -8.95 -7.22 -25.56
C THR A 310 -7.46 -6.88 -25.53
N ARG A 311 -7.10 -5.71 -26.07
CA ARG A 311 -5.81 -5.08 -25.78
C ARG A 311 -5.92 -4.50 -24.36
N SER A 312 -5.20 -5.03 -23.37
CA SER A 312 -5.28 -4.54 -21.99
C SER A 312 -4.77 -3.09 -21.90
N ARG A 313 -5.69 -2.13 -21.95
CA ARG A 313 -5.44 -0.69 -21.75
C ARG A 313 -5.03 -0.35 -20.29
N ARG A 314 -4.95 -1.35 -19.41
CA ARG A 314 -4.61 -1.25 -17.98
C ARG A 314 -3.19 -0.68 -17.78
N SER A 315 -2.23 -1.08 -18.61
CA SER A 315 -0.82 -0.70 -18.48
C SER A 315 -0.53 0.78 -18.66
N SER A 316 -1.14 1.40 -19.68
CA SER A 316 -0.84 2.77 -20.06
C SER A 316 -1.20 3.79 -18.98
N SER A 317 -2.27 3.57 -18.20
CA SER A 317 -2.65 4.50 -17.13
C SER A 317 -1.84 4.31 -15.85
N TRP A 318 -1.47 3.06 -15.52
CA TRP A 318 -0.69 2.76 -14.31
C TRP A 318 0.79 3.01 -14.50
N VAL A 319 1.35 2.77 -15.68
CA VAL A 319 2.69 3.26 -16.03
C VAL A 319 2.69 4.79 -16.03
N SER A 320 1.62 5.46 -16.46
CA SER A 320 1.53 6.93 -16.42
C SER A 320 1.30 7.52 -15.01
N ALA A 321 0.67 6.76 -14.10
CA ALA A 321 0.39 7.16 -12.71
C ALA A 321 1.51 6.77 -11.74
N GLY A 322 1.98 5.53 -11.86
CA GLY A 322 3.21 5.05 -11.28
C GLY A 322 4.43 5.78 -11.82
N SER A 323 4.36 6.48 -12.97
CA SER A 323 5.38 7.40 -13.45
C SER A 323 5.35 8.80 -12.84
N GLN A 324 4.66 9.02 -11.72
CA GLN A 324 4.71 10.31 -11.03
C GLN A 324 5.01 10.20 -9.52
N THR A 325 5.32 8.99 -9.03
CA THR A 325 5.61 8.74 -7.62
C THR A 325 7.05 9.08 -7.25
N ALA A 326 7.19 10.27 -6.69
CA ALA A 326 8.27 10.73 -5.83
C ALA A 326 9.02 9.61 -5.06
N THR A 327 10.32 9.40 -5.33
CA THR A 327 11.18 8.52 -4.52
C THR A 327 12.53 9.09 -4.15
N ALA A 328 13.01 8.69 -2.96
CA ALA A 328 14.16 9.27 -2.28
C ALA A 328 15.46 9.16 -3.10
N VAL A 329 16.13 10.30 -3.22
CA VAL A 329 17.43 10.76 -3.76
C VAL A 329 18.66 10.57 -2.81
N THR A 330 19.80 10.01 -3.17
CA THR A 330 21.02 9.77 -2.38
C THR A 330 22.23 10.05 -3.24
N GLY A 331 22.96 11.12 -2.95
CA GLY A 331 24.24 11.37 -3.61
C GLY A 331 25.28 10.32 -3.18
N PRO A 332 26.28 10.00 -4.03
CA PRO A 332 27.46 9.29 -3.55
C PRO A 332 28.34 10.29 -2.81
N SER A 333 28.39 10.21 -1.47
CA SER A 333 29.45 10.84 -0.68
C SER A 333 30.31 9.75 -0.04
N PRO A 334 31.65 9.77 -0.21
CA PRO A 334 32.53 8.75 0.33
C PRO A 334 32.68 8.97 1.84
N ILE A 335 31.89 8.27 2.65
CA ILE A 335 32.18 8.18 4.08
C ILE A 335 33.45 7.34 4.24
N ARG A 336 34.56 8.02 4.55
CA ARG A 336 35.79 7.38 5.03
C ARG A 336 35.46 6.55 6.26
N THR A 337 35.49 5.23 6.13
CA THR A 337 35.56 4.33 7.27
C THR A 337 36.83 4.63 8.06
N ARG A 338 36.71 5.22 9.25
CA ARG A 338 37.81 5.21 10.22
C ARG A 338 37.93 3.80 10.77
N SER A 339 39.01 3.12 10.43
CA SER A 339 39.43 1.87 11.08
C SER A 339 39.59 2.08 12.60
N PRO A 340 39.21 1.13 13.46
CA PRO A 340 39.60 1.16 14.85
C PRO A 340 41.09 0.84 14.97
N CYS A 341 41.84 1.67 15.69
CA CYS A 341 43.23 1.45 16.05
C CYS A 341 43.42 0.07 16.70
N ALA A 342 44.33 -0.72 16.13
CA ALA A 342 44.86 -1.91 16.74
C ALA A 342 45.90 -1.57 17.83
N GLY A 343 45.82 -2.28 18.95
CA GLY A 343 46.98 -2.81 19.66
C GLY A 343 47.73 -1.87 20.60
N ARG A 344 47.37 -1.92 21.90
CA ARG A 344 48.38 -1.84 22.96
C ARG A 344 48.13 -2.91 24.00
N GLU A 345 48.93 -3.96 23.92
CA GLU A 345 49.08 -4.98 24.93
C GLU A 345 49.54 -4.35 26.25
N LEU A 346 48.83 -4.66 27.34
CA LEU A 346 49.34 -4.50 28.70
C LEU A 346 49.19 -5.83 29.42
N ARG A 347 50.35 -6.31 29.88
CA ARG A 347 50.58 -7.56 30.60
C ARG A 347 49.83 -7.60 31.92
N ASN A 348 49.20 -8.73 32.23
CA ASN A 348 48.80 -9.12 33.59
C ASN A 348 49.88 -10.03 34.19
N PRO A 349 50.24 -9.86 35.48
CA PRO A 349 50.81 -10.93 36.28
C PRO A 349 49.78 -11.50 37.28
N SER A 350 49.70 -12.83 37.31
CA SER A 350 49.48 -13.73 38.46
C SER A 350 48.42 -13.40 39.53
N GLY A 351 47.53 -14.36 39.79
CA GLY A 351 46.87 -14.48 41.10
C GLY A 351 45.63 -15.37 41.13
N SER A 352 45.81 -16.65 41.43
CA SER A 352 44.75 -17.61 41.76
C SER A 352 43.95 -17.23 43.02
N ARG A 353 42.62 -17.45 43.03
CA ARG A 353 41.93 -18.41 43.92
C ARG A 353 40.41 -18.39 43.75
N SER A 354 39.88 -19.59 43.90
CA SER A 354 38.51 -20.08 43.84
C SER A 354 37.56 -19.47 44.88
N SER A 355 36.24 -19.53 44.64
CA SER A 355 35.20 -20.01 45.58
C SER A 355 33.82 -20.06 44.92
N GLU A 356 33.09 -21.11 45.28
CA GLU A 356 31.76 -21.54 44.83
C GLU A 356 30.58 -20.66 45.34
N ILE A 357 29.51 -20.66 44.51
CA ILE A 357 28.08 -20.92 44.80
C ILE A 357 27.45 -20.26 46.06
N ILE A 358 26.29 -19.62 45.87
CA ILE A 358 25.01 -19.82 46.61
C ILE A 358 24.04 -18.66 46.29
N CYS A 359 22.87 -18.99 45.72
CA CYS A 359 21.66 -18.18 45.85
C CYS A 359 21.02 -18.42 47.23
N PRO A 360 20.36 -17.41 47.81
CA PRO A 360 19.01 -17.68 48.29
C PRO A 360 18.01 -16.54 48.09
N SER A 361 16.76 -16.97 48.04
CA SER A 361 15.51 -16.21 48.07
C SER A 361 15.14 -15.69 49.47
N SER A 362 14.23 -14.70 49.45
CA SER A 362 13.21 -14.34 50.47
C SER A 362 13.54 -13.28 51.54
N GLY A 363 12.64 -12.29 51.64
CA GLY A 363 12.07 -11.89 52.94
C GLY A 363 12.42 -10.52 53.54
N SER A 364 11.58 -9.51 53.25
CA SER A 364 10.92 -8.61 54.25
C SER A 364 11.76 -7.60 55.06
N ARG A 365 11.56 -6.28 54.87
CA ARG A 365 10.61 -5.41 55.65
C ARG A 365 10.85 -3.89 55.47
N CYS A 366 9.72 -3.20 55.32
CA CYS A 366 9.29 -1.92 55.91
C CYS A 366 10.14 -0.63 55.77
N GLY A 367 9.54 0.33 55.05
CA GLY A 367 9.46 1.74 55.44
C GLY A 367 8.09 2.29 55.03
N ARG A 368 7.24 2.64 56.01
CA ARG A 368 5.91 3.25 55.82
C ARG A 368 6.03 4.79 55.80
N THR A 369 5.20 5.43 55.00
CA THR A 369 4.48 6.66 55.38
C THR A 369 3.07 6.62 54.78
N ALA A 370 2.08 6.85 55.64
CA ALA A 370 0.64 6.92 55.36
C ALA A 370 0.26 8.29 54.74
N ILE A 371 -0.86 8.45 54.04
CA ILE A 371 -2.22 8.84 54.52
C ILE A 371 -3.14 8.73 53.26
N GLY A 372 -4.25 7.99 53.24
CA GLY A 372 -5.63 8.40 53.63
C GLY A 372 -6.24 9.37 52.57
N ASP A 373 -7.43 9.22 51.98
CA ASP A 373 -8.64 8.52 52.39
C ASP A 373 -9.59 8.37 51.17
N GLU A 374 -10.47 7.37 51.22
CA GLU A 374 -11.49 7.04 50.21
C GLU A 374 -12.68 8.02 50.23
N SER A 375 -13.25 8.32 49.07
CA SER A 375 -14.65 8.75 48.98
C SER A 375 -15.34 8.14 47.76
N VAL A 376 -16.45 7.48 48.09
CA VAL A 376 -17.42 6.81 47.23
C VAL A 376 -18.35 7.86 46.60
N MET A 377 -18.63 7.75 45.29
CA MET A 377 -19.82 8.32 44.64
C MET A 377 -20.14 7.51 43.37
N THR A 378 -21.11 6.59 43.45
CA THR A 378 -22.52 6.72 42.98
C THR A 378 -22.71 6.72 41.46
N THR A 379 -23.20 5.57 40.98
CA THR A 379 -23.93 5.35 39.73
C THR A 379 -25.28 6.08 39.74
N PRO A 380 -25.78 6.62 38.61
CA PRO A 380 -27.19 6.94 38.47
C PRO A 380 -27.98 5.77 37.89
N ASP A 381 -29.01 5.40 38.64
CA ASP A 381 -30.15 4.57 38.26
C ASP A 381 -31.20 5.46 37.55
N LEU A 382 -31.76 4.98 36.43
CA LEU A 382 -32.98 5.52 35.82
C LEU A 382 -33.96 4.36 35.63
N GLY A 383 -35.00 4.34 36.47
CA GLY A 383 -36.03 3.31 36.50
C GLY A 383 -37.13 3.46 35.43
N ARG A 384 -37.50 2.29 34.86
CA ARG A 384 -38.83 1.71 34.48
C ARG A 384 -40.02 2.67 34.22
N GLU A 385 -40.57 2.76 33.00
CA GLU A 385 -41.61 1.91 32.31
C GLU A 385 -43.07 2.17 32.76
N PRO A 386 -44.16 1.89 31.99
CA PRO A 386 -44.31 1.43 30.59
C PRO A 386 -45.36 2.26 29.78
N HIS A 387 -45.66 1.91 28.51
CA HIS A 387 -47.03 1.74 27.96
C HIS A 387 -47.11 1.63 26.41
N HIS A 388 -47.65 0.48 25.96
CA HIS A 388 -48.47 0.22 24.76
C HIS A 388 -47.87 0.18 23.34
N LEU A 389 -47.68 -1.08 22.86
CA LEU A 389 -47.92 -1.52 21.48
C LEU A 389 -49.39 -1.30 21.07
N PRO A 390 -49.69 -1.24 19.76
CA PRO A 390 -50.15 -2.48 19.11
C PRO A 390 -49.56 -2.75 17.72
N LEU A 391 -49.28 -4.03 17.50
CA LEU A 391 -49.29 -4.69 16.20
C LEU A 391 -50.72 -4.71 15.64
N SER A 392 -50.91 -4.40 14.35
CA SER A 392 -52.03 -4.99 13.61
C SER A 392 -51.76 -5.14 12.09
N ASN A 393 -51.83 -6.41 11.67
CA ASN A 393 -52.44 -6.96 10.45
C ASN A 393 -51.80 -6.68 9.07
N ALA A 394 -51.16 -7.64 8.40
CA ALA A 394 -51.64 -8.91 7.84
C ALA A 394 -52.49 -8.80 6.55
N ARG A 395 -51.90 -9.33 5.47
CA ARG A 395 -52.47 -10.21 4.42
C ARG A 395 -53.29 -9.63 3.24
N ARG A 396 -52.91 -10.15 2.06
CA ARG A 396 -53.61 -10.32 0.75
C ARG A 396 -53.65 -9.07 -0.13
N ALA A 397 -53.41 -9.14 -1.44
CA ALA A 397 -53.81 -10.20 -2.36
C ALA A 397 -52.82 -10.45 -3.51
N ALA A 398 -52.62 -11.73 -3.79
CA ALA A 398 -52.34 -12.23 -5.13
C ALA A 398 -53.67 -12.54 -5.84
N ALA A 399 -53.61 -12.59 -7.18
CA ALA A 399 -54.55 -13.16 -8.15
C ALA A 399 -55.49 -12.20 -8.90
N ALA A 400 -55.11 -11.88 -10.14
CA ALA A 400 -55.86 -12.06 -11.40
C ALA A 400 -55.17 -11.20 -12.49
N GLY A 401 -54.84 -11.67 -13.70
CA GLY A 401 -55.39 -12.78 -14.42
C GLY A 401 -54.41 -13.43 -15.39
N SER A 402 -54.60 -14.74 -15.49
CA SER A 402 -54.14 -15.63 -16.55
C SER A 402 -54.77 -15.27 -17.89
N ARG A 403 -53.98 -15.34 -18.98
CA ARG A 403 -54.31 -16.09 -20.22
C ARG A 403 -53.07 -16.13 -21.13
N ARG A 404 -52.43 -17.30 -21.21
CA ARG A 404 -52.40 -18.26 -22.35
C ARG A 404 -51.48 -17.81 -23.49
N LEU A 405 -50.29 -18.39 -23.62
CA LEU A 405 -49.94 -19.66 -24.32
C LEU A 405 -49.96 -19.53 -25.85
N SER A 406 -48.77 -19.55 -26.46
CA SER A 406 -48.38 -20.37 -27.63
C SER A 406 -46.92 -20.04 -27.97
N ASN A 407 -45.98 -20.96 -27.70
CA ASN A 407 -45.49 -21.98 -28.64
C ASN A 407 -44.79 -21.40 -29.89
N ASN A 408 -43.46 -21.44 -29.91
CA ASN A 408 -42.66 -22.29 -30.83
C ASN A 408 -41.24 -21.72 -31.06
N LEU A 409 -40.25 -22.43 -30.54
CA LEU A 409 -38.97 -22.71 -31.22
C LEU A 409 -39.24 -23.76 -32.30
N PRO A 410 -38.49 -23.85 -33.43
CA PRO A 410 -37.04 -24.17 -33.46
C PRO A 410 -36.27 -23.30 -34.50
N LEU A 411 -34.94 -23.22 -34.58
CA LEU A 411 -33.82 -24.17 -34.53
C LEU A 411 -32.56 -23.46 -34.00
#